data_AF-A0A8X6YVM8-F1
#
_entry.id   AF-A0A8X6YVM8-F1
#
_cell.length_a   1.000
_cell.length_b   1.000
_cell.length_c   1.000
_cell.angle_alpha   90.00
_cell.angle_beta   90.00
_cell.angle_gamma   90.00
#
_symmetry.space_group_name_H-M   'P 1'
#
loop_
_entity.id
_entity.type
_entity.pdbx_description
1 polymer ?
#
loop_
_entity_poly.entity_id
_entity_poly.type
_entity_poly.pdbx_seq_one_letter_code
_entity_poly.pdbx_strand_id
1 'polypeptide(L)'
;MPSREALCILQWNAGGLSQSKRAELVQSLNTHDMDAFTIIEGYSLYILHQSRQVASGMLVGVKTGLTADFRIIKDMDCSPDKSEVIKLNLWKNGKRFSILTIYSTPNNKPDFSYLNSDSNCFPGRF
;
A
#
# COMPACT_ATOMS: atom_id res chain seq x y z
N MET A 1 -11.73 18.67 -15.37
CA MET A 1 -12.72 18.23 -14.37
C MET A 1 -12.17 18.52 -12.98
N PRO A 2 -12.98 18.98 -12.02
CA PRO A 2 -12.49 19.22 -10.66
C PRO A 2 -11.98 17.90 -10.07
N SER A 3 -10.84 17.95 -9.37
CA SER A 3 -10.25 16.78 -8.72
C SER A 3 -11.14 16.33 -7.56
N ARG A 4 -11.46 15.03 -7.52
CA ARG A 4 -12.25 14.42 -6.43
C ARG A 4 -11.61 14.74 -5.07
N GLU A 5 -12.37 15.26 -4.11
CA GLU A 5 -11.85 15.56 -2.77
C GLU A 5 -11.49 14.30 -1.96
N ALA A 6 -12.25 13.22 -2.14
CA ALA A 6 -12.00 11.96 -1.45
C ALA A 6 -10.82 11.20 -2.09
N LEU A 7 -10.08 10.51 -1.24
CA LEU A 7 -9.02 9.60 -1.63
C LEU A 7 -9.60 8.23 -2.01
N CYS A 8 -9.12 7.65 -3.10
CA CYS A 8 -9.51 6.33 -3.60
C CYS A 8 -8.28 5.42 -3.60
N ILE A 9 -8.30 4.34 -2.80
CA ILE A 9 -7.16 3.44 -2.61
C ILE A 9 -7.57 2.01 -2.96
N LEU A 10 -6.69 1.29 -3.65
CA LEU A 10 -6.80 -0.16 -3.85
C LEU A 10 -5.79 -0.91 -2.98
N GLN A 11 -6.25 -1.83 -2.14
CA GLN A 11 -5.38 -2.77 -1.43
C GLN A 11 -5.72 -4.19 -1.87
N TRP A 12 -4.73 -4.93 -2.37
CA TRP A 12 -4.97 -6.24 -2.94
C TRP A 12 -3.87 -7.25 -2.57
N ASN A 13 -4.25 -8.32 -1.88
CA ASN A 13 -3.38 -9.50 -1.79
C ASN A 13 -3.56 -10.35 -3.05
N ALA A 14 -2.58 -10.28 -3.96
CA ALA A 14 -2.64 -10.97 -5.23
C ALA A 14 -2.09 -12.40 -5.17
N GLY A 15 -1.39 -12.80 -4.10
CA GLY A 15 -0.70 -14.10 -4.04
C GLY A 15 0.33 -14.29 -5.17
N GLY A 16 0.89 -13.19 -5.67
CA GLY A 16 1.78 -13.13 -6.84
C GLY A 16 1.14 -12.47 -8.06
N LEU A 17 1.93 -11.66 -8.78
CA LEU A 17 1.45 -10.77 -9.83
C LEU A 17 1.80 -11.29 -11.25
N SER A 18 1.00 -12.25 -11.72
CA SER A 18 1.04 -12.76 -13.10
C SER A 18 0.72 -11.65 -14.11
N GLN A 19 1.09 -11.84 -15.38
CA GLN A 19 0.79 -10.87 -16.44
C GLN A 19 -0.71 -10.55 -16.55
N SER A 20 -1.58 -11.56 -16.39
CA SER A 20 -3.05 -11.36 -16.38
C SER A 20 -3.51 -10.49 -15.21
N LYS A 21 -3.00 -10.75 -13.99
CA LYS A 21 -3.31 -9.93 -12.81
C LYS A 21 -2.76 -8.50 -12.92
N ARG A 22 -1.64 -8.30 -13.62
CA ARG A 22 -1.14 -6.94 -13.94
C ARG A 22 -2.10 -6.20 -14.86
N ALA A 23 -2.62 -6.86 -15.89
CA ALA A 23 -3.57 -6.25 -16.80
C ALA A 23 -4.86 -5.86 -16.05
N GLU A 24 -5.36 -6.75 -15.20
CA GLU A 24 -6.53 -6.49 -14.34
C GLU A 24 -6.28 -5.35 -13.35
N LEU A 25 -5.09 -5.29 -12.75
CA LEU A 25 -4.67 -4.17 -11.92
C LEU A 25 -4.73 -2.86 -12.70
N VAL A 26 -4.04 -2.77 -13.84
CA VAL A 26 -3.97 -1.54 -14.63
C VAL A 26 -5.36 -1.10 -15.08
N GLN A 27 -6.19 -2.05 -15.53
CA GLN A 27 -7.59 -1.78 -15.86
C GLN A 27 -8.34 -1.23 -14.65
N SER A 28 -8.23 -1.86 -13.49
CA SER A 28 -8.91 -1.43 -12.26
C SER A 28 -8.47 -0.03 -11.80
N LEU A 29 -7.17 0.26 -11.88
CA LEU A 29 -6.61 1.58 -11.53
C LEU A 29 -7.17 2.68 -12.43
N ASN A 30 -7.26 2.43 -13.74
CA ASN A 30 -7.75 3.40 -14.72
C ASN A 30 -9.27 3.54 -14.68
N THR A 31 -10.01 2.43 -14.63
CA THR A 31 -11.48 2.43 -14.63
C THR A 31 -12.05 3.14 -13.40
N HIS A 32 -11.41 3.01 -12.24
CA HIS A 32 -11.90 3.59 -10.99
C HIS A 32 -11.14 4.85 -10.54
N ASP A 33 -10.25 5.36 -11.38
CA ASP A 33 -9.45 6.57 -11.12
C ASP A 33 -8.72 6.54 -9.75
N MET A 34 -8.04 5.43 -9.46
CA MET A 34 -7.40 5.19 -8.16
C MET A 34 -6.24 6.17 -7.90
N ASP A 35 -6.14 6.68 -6.67
CA ASP A 35 -5.08 7.62 -6.26
C ASP A 35 -3.81 6.90 -5.80
N ALA A 36 -3.96 5.73 -5.17
CA ALA A 36 -2.85 4.89 -4.75
C ALA A 36 -3.28 3.42 -4.69
N PHE A 37 -2.30 2.52 -4.72
CA PHE A 37 -2.53 1.11 -4.46
C PHE A 37 -1.41 0.47 -3.64
N THR A 38 -1.75 -0.59 -2.92
CA THR A 38 -0.79 -1.52 -2.34
C THR A 38 -1.12 -2.94 -2.74
N ILE A 39 -0.17 -3.64 -3.33
CA ILE A 39 -0.25 -5.07 -3.64
C ILE A 39 0.69 -5.82 -2.72
N ILE A 40 0.23 -6.96 -2.24
CA ILE A 40 1.04 -7.90 -1.46
C ILE A 40 1.34 -9.09 -2.38
N GLU A 41 2.61 -9.24 -2.77
CA GLU A 41 3.08 -10.40 -3.55
C GLU A 41 3.72 -11.48 -2.67
N GLY A 42 3.66 -12.73 -3.14
CA GLY A 42 4.29 -13.87 -2.46
C GLY A 42 5.71 -14.21 -2.94
N TYR A 43 6.25 -13.55 -3.98
CA TYR A 43 7.58 -13.79 -4.57
C TYR A 43 8.07 -12.56 -5.37
N SER A 44 9.40 -12.42 -5.55
CA SER A 44 10.10 -11.24 -6.09
C SER A 44 9.73 -10.85 -7.53
N LEU A 45 9.57 -9.54 -7.78
CA LEU A 45 9.28 -9.01 -9.12
C LEU A 45 9.91 -7.63 -9.42
N TYR A 46 10.30 -7.46 -10.68
CA TYR A 46 10.94 -6.30 -11.29
C TYR A 46 9.99 -5.11 -11.57
N ILE A 47 10.53 -3.92 -11.35
CA ILE A 47 9.91 -2.61 -11.09
C ILE A 47 9.38 -1.90 -12.36
N LEU A 48 8.21 -1.25 -12.26
CA LEU A 48 7.80 -0.14 -13.12
C LEU A 48 8.32 1.18 -12.52
N HIS A 49 8.68 2.16 -13.36
CA HIS A 49 9.45 3.37 -13.03
C HIS A 49 8.96 4.28 -11.87
N GLN A 50 7.87 3.97 -11.17
CA GLN A 50 7.37 4.71 -10.00
C GLN A 50 6.92 3.83 -8.82
N SER A 51 7.14 2.52 -8.87
CA SER A 51 6.81 1.60 -7.78
C SER A 51 8.03 1.29 -6.93
N ARG A 52 7.90 1.31 -5.59
CA ARG A 52 8.93 0.79 -4.68
C ARG A 52 8.53 -0.61 -4.22
N GLN A 53 9.48 -1.55 -4.31
CA GLN A 53 9.36 -2.88 -3.74
C GLN A 53 9.81 -2.85 -2.28
N VAL A 54 9.07 -3.53 -1.40
CA VAL A 54 9.42 -3.76 0.00
C VAL A 54 9.81 -5.24 0.20
N ALA A 55 10.58 -5.55 1.24
CA ALA A 55 11.33 -6.81 1.39
C ALA A 55 10.47 -8.07 1.29
N SER A 56 9.19 -8.03 1.70
CA SER A 56 8.28 -9.19 1.59
C SER A 56 7.61 -9.38 0.22
N GLY A 57 7.86 -8.51 -0.76
CA GLY A 57 7.13 -8.50 -2.03
C GLY A 57 5.93 -7.53 -2.04
N MET A 58 5.80 -6.63 -1.06
CA MET A 58 4.82 -5.55 -1.17
C MET A 58 5.21 -4.56 -2.28
N LEU A 59 4.22 -4.16 -3.08
CA LEU A 59 4.33 -3.17 -4.13
C LEU A 59 3.40 -1.99 -3.81
N VAL A 60 3.96 -0.79 -3.73
CA VAL A 60 3.19 0.43 -3.54
C VAL A 60 3.29 1.30 -4.79
N GLY A 61 2.14 1.77 -5.28
CA GLY A 61 2.07 2.73 -6.37
C GLY A 61 1.21 3.92 -5.99
N VAL A 62 1.61 5.10 -6.48
CA VAL A 62 0.89 6.35 -6.31
C VAL A 62 0.63 6.95 -7.69
N LYS A 63 -0.56 7.50 -7.90
CA LYS A 63 -0.93 8.15 -9.15
C LYS A 63 -0.02 9.34 -9.45
N THR A 64 0.39 9.46 -10.72
CA THR A 64 1.20 10.59 -11.20
C THR A 64 0.53 11.92 -10.86
N GLY A 65 1.32 12.87 -10.33
CA GLY A 65 0.86 14.21 -9.96
C GLY A 65 0.42 14.36 -8.50
N LEU A 66 0.35 13.27 -7.73
CA LEU A 66 0.21 13.34 -6.28
C LEU A 66 1.58 13.38 -5.60
N THR A 67 1.69 14.20 -4.55
CA THR A 67 2.86 14.18 -3.67
C THR A 67 2.70 13.06 -2.64
N ALA A 68 3.75 12.28 -2.45
CA ALA A 68 3.76 11.17 -1.51
C ALA A 68 5.06 11.10 -0.71
N ASP A 69 4.95 10.66 0.55
CA ASP A 69 6.07 10.28 1.41
C ASP A 69 5.84 8.82 1.84
N PHE A 70 6.81 7.97 1.55
CA PHE A 70 6.76 6.53 1.81
C PHE A 70 7.81 6.17 2.86
N ARG A 71 7.38 5.42 3.87
CA ARG A 71 8.27 4.92 4.93
C ARG A 71 7.95 3.48 5.27
N ILE A 72 8.98 2.67 5.46
CA ILE A 72 8.86 1.37 6.12
C ILE A 72 8.93 1.65 7.61
N ILE A 73 7.88 1.29 8.34
CA ILE A 73 7.80 1.45 9.81
C ILE A 73 8.39 0.24 10.50
N LYS A 74 8.13 -0.94 9.94
CA LYS A 74 8.62 -2.22 10.44
C LYS A 74 8.88 -3.15 9.26
N ASP A 75 10.10 -3.66 9.18
CA ASP A 75 10.46 -4.74 8.28
C ASP A 75 10.15 -6.11 8.94
N MET A 76 10.10 -7.16 8.14
CA MET A 76 9.96 -8.55 8.58
C MET A 76 11.26 -9.13 9.19
N ASP A 77 12.37 -8.38 9.10
CA ASP A 77 13.72 -8.77 9.51
C ASP A 77 13.77 -9.45 10.88
N CYS A 78 14.10 -10.76 10.86
CA CYS A 78 14.45 -11.67 11.96
C CYS A 78 13.69 -11.54 13.30
N SER A 79 12.57 -10.84 13.34
CA SER A 79 11.75 -10.68 14.54
C SER A 79 10.74 -11.82 14.66
N PRO A 80 10.27 -12.15 15.87
CA PRO A 80 9.17 -13.10 16.06
C PRO A 80 7.88 -12.60 15.39
N ASP A 81 7.72 -11.27 15.25
CA ASP A 81 6.64 -10.67 14.51
C ASP A 81 6.96 -10.65 13.00
N LYS A 82 6.36 -11.58 12.26
CA LYS A 82 6.47 -11.66 10.80
C LYS A 82 5.50 -10.72 10.06
N SER A 83 5.23 -9.55 10.62
CA SER A 83 4.54 -8.46 9.95
C SER A 83 5.51 -7.52 9.26
N GLU A 84 5.07 -6.91 8.17
CA GLU A 84 5.73 -5.79 7.51
C GLU A 84 4.74 -4.62 7.46
N VAL A 85 5.19 -3.43 7.83
CA VAL A 85 4.35 -2.27 8.02
C VAL A 85 4.94 -1.10 7.26
N ILE A 86 4.12 -0.50 6.41
CA ILE A 86 4.48 0.69 5.66
C ILE A 86 3.52 1.83 5.98
N LYS A 87 4.05 3.05 5.99
CA LYS A 87 3.29 4.29 6.07
C LYS A 87 3.43 5.03 4.74
N LEU A 88 2.29 5.35 4.16
CA LEU A 88 2.19 6.19 2.97
C LEU A 88 1.43 7.47 3.34
N ASN A 89 2.13 8.60 3.30
CA ASN A 89 1.49 9.90 3.38
C ASN A 89 1.21 10.39 1.96
N LEU A 90 -0.01 10.82 1.68
CA LEU A 90 -0.44 11.38 0.40
C LEU A 90 -1.00 12.78 0.58
N TRP A 91 -0.64 13.69 -0.33
CA TRP A 91 -1.21 15.03 -0.37
C TRP A 91 -2.10 15.17 -1.60
N LYS A 92 -3.37 15.50 -1.36
CA LYS A 92 -4.38 15.72 -2.40
C LYS A 92 -5.21 16.94 -2.02
N ASN A 93 -5.35 17.89 -2.95
CA ASN A 93 -6.13 19.12 -2.76
C ASN A 93 -5.81 19.86 -1.45
N GLY A 94 -4.52 19.98 -1.11
CA GLY A 94 -4.05 20.64 0.12
C GLY A 94 -4.30 19.87 1.42
N LYS A 95 -4.90 18.68 1.38
CA LYS A 95 -5.13 17.80 2.53
C LYS A 95 -4.08 16.68 2.55
N ARG A 96 -3.57 16.37 3.75
CA ARG A 96 -2.68 15.23 3.99
C ARG A 96 -3.49 14.03 4.48
N PHE A 97 -3.27 12.88 3.85
CA PHE A 97 -3.81 11.58 4.24
C PHE A 97 -2.65 10.68 4.67
N SER A 98 -2.78 10.02 5.82
CA SER A 98 -1.79 9.06 6.31
C SER A 98 -2.40 7.67 6.29
N ILE A 99 -1.78 6.78 5.51
CA ILE A 99 -2.24 5.41 5.27
C ILE A 99 -1.20 4.48 5.87
N LEU A 100 -1.65 3.52 6.67
CA LEU A 100 -0.82 2.45 7.19
C LEU A 100 -1.27 1.14 6.54
N THR A 101 -0.36 0.47 5.86
CA THR A 101 -0.61 -0.84 5.28
C THR A 101 0.23 -1.88 6.02
N ILE A 102 -0.41 -2.97 6.41
CA ILE A 102 0.20 -4.05 7.15
C ILE A 102 0.04 -5.34 6.34
N TYR A 103 1.15 -5.99 6.07
CA TYR A 103 1.18 -7.38 5.66
C TYR A 103 1.63 -8.23 6.85
N SER A 104 1.05 -9.41 6.98
CA SER A 104 1.44 -10.38 8.00
C SER A 104 1.38 -11.77 7.41
N THR A 105 2.42 -12.57 7.62
CA THR A 105 2.43 -13.96 7.16
C THR A 105 1.31 -14.77 7.85
N PRO A 106 0.84 -15.87 7.24
CA PRO A 106 -0.06 -16.80 7.91
C PRO A 106 0.50 -17.25 9.26
N ASN A 107 -0.39 -17.44 10.25
CA ASN A 107 -0.06 -17.87 11.62
C ASN A 107 0.85 -16.92 12.42
N ASN A 108 1.17 -15.73 11.92
CA ASN A 108 1.86 -14.70 12.70
C ASN A 108 0.91 -14.04 13.71
N LYS A 109 1.44 -13.59 14.83
CA LYS A 109 0.75 -12.72 15.79
C LYS A 109 1.36 -11.33 15.69
N PRO A 110 0.83 -10.44 14.82
CA PRO A 110 1.40 -9.12 14.65
C PRO A 110 1.36 -8.35 15.97
N ASP A 111 2.50 -7.77 16.34
CA ASP A 111 2.49 -6.72 17.35
C ASP A 111 1.87 -5.48 16.70
N PHE A 112 1.11 -4.69 17.44
CA PHE A 112 0.53 -3.42 16.96
C PHE A 112 0.92 -2.25 17.86
N SER A 113 1.85 -2.47 18.80
CA SER A 113 2.37 -1.45 19.70
C SER A 113 2.95 -0.23 18.95
N TYR A 114 3.47 -0.45 17.73
CA TYR A 114 3.97 0.60 16.84
C TYR A 114 2.88 1.46 16.17
N LEU A 115 1.59 1.11 16.29
CA LEU A 115 0.48 1.87 15.68
C LEU A 115 0.08 3.13 16.47
N ASN A 116 0.70 3.40 17.62
CA ASN A 116 0.37 4.57 18.42
C ASN A 116 1.09 5.83 17.94
N SER A 117 0.36 6.70 17.23
CA SER A 117 0.21 8.15 17.50
C SER A 117 -0.18 8.95 16.24
N ASP A 118 -1.41 8.80 15.74
CA ASP A 118 -2.12 9.85 14.98
C ASP A 118 -3.59 9.41 14.83
N SER A 119 -4.51 10.15 15.44
CA SER A 119 -5.92 9.80 15.69
C SER A 119 -6.83 9.79 14.45
N ASN A 120 -6.35 9.40 13.27
CA ASN A 120 -7.11 9.44 12.01
C ASN A 120 -6.91 8.19 11.11
N CYS A 121 -6.68 7.01 11.69
CA CYS A 121 -6.68 5.78 10.91
C CYS A 121 -8.13 5.31 10.72
N PHE A 122 -8.66 5.43 9.50
CA PHE A 122 -9.91 4.78 9.10
C PHE A 122 -9.64 3.31 8.81
N PRO A 123 -10.15 2.35 9.59
CA PRO A 123 -10.20 0.97 9.15
C PRO A 123 -11.25 0.90 8.03
N GLY A 124 -10.80 0.67 6.80
CA GLY A 124 -11.71 0.25 5.73
C GLY A 124 -12.44 -1.02 6.18
N ARG A 125 -13.77 -1.04 6.09
CA ARG A 125 -14.53 -2.27 6.30
C ARG A 125 -14.25 -3.22 5.13
N PHE A 126 -13.74 -4.41 5.45
CA PHE A 126 -13.61 -5.54 4.53
C PHE A 126 -14.99 -6.14 4.22
#